data_AF-E8U9S6-F1
#
_entry.id   AF-E8U9S6-F1
#
_cell.length_a   1.000
_cell.length_b   1.000
_cell.length_c   1.000
_cell.angle_alpha   90.00
_cell.angle_beta   90.00
_cell.angle_gamma   90.00
#
_symmetry.space_group_name_H-M   'P 1'
#
loop_
_entity.id
_entity.type
_entity.pdbx_description
1 polymer ?
#
loop_
_entity_poly.entity_id
_entity_poly.type
_entity_poly.pdbx_seq_one_letter_code
_entity_poly.pdbx_strand_id
1 'polypeptide(L)'
;MTLNITPLYAVAVLLIALYLTGRYVRETARGRTPRLAWLAPAGILTLLLAPVLDAPPLFGLGVVLLLAAEYLPGAYLGWGLPRRAPQPVGGAWAITSALLILMMGLSAQREQWLFAAGAALVLAAVLVRTLAVALRERNVARAWRDAGRPVGLALRFSSAVEPLTPDLELELTGDAARVRNVGAFPVTLHGWTPTAFNAYLPALPETLPVGEQATLTPWPAGNSGLRIWYTRAGEPTTYLYRANWTPPEGLPADARVLN
;
A
#
# COMPACT_ATOMS: atom_id res chain seq x y z
N MET A 1 10.29 -26.51 34.86
CA MET A 1 10.25 -25.07 34.51
C MET A 1 8.79 -24.65 34.48
N THR A 2 8.37 -23.84 35.45
CA THR A 2 7.04 -23.23 35.48
C THR A 2 7.09 -21.96 34.62
N LEU A 3 6.29 -21.89 33.55
CA LEU A 3 6.14 -20.66 32.77
C LEU A 3 5.53 -19.56 33.65
N ASN A 4 6.32 -18.57 34.07
CA ASN A 4 5.82 -17.40 34.78
C ASN A 4 5.48 -16.28 33.80
N ILE A 5 4.48 -16.50 32.94
CA ILE A 5 3.90 -15.41 32.15
C ILE A 5 2.90 -14.68 33.06
N THR A 6 3.13 -13.40 33.31
CA THR A 6 2.17 -12.62 34.12
C THR A 6 0.86 -12.42 33.34
N PRO A 7 -0.31 -12.47 34.01
CA PRO A 7 -1.60 -12.27 33.35
C PRO A 7 -1.68 -10.94 32.60
N LEU A 8 -1.10 -9.88 33.17
CA LEU A 8 -1.05 -8.55 32.56
C LEU A 8 -0.25 -8.55 31.26
N TYR A 9 0.88 -9.26 31.22
CA TYR A 9 1.68 -9.41 30.01
C TYR A 9 0.91 -10.13 28.90
N ALA A 10 0.25 -11.24 29.25
CA ALA A 10 -0.58 -12.00 28.30
C ALA A 10 -1.72 -11.14 27.72
N VAL A 11 -2.39 -10.35 28.55
CA VAL A 11 -3.44 -9.41 28.12
C VAL A 11 -2.86 -8.34 27.18
N ALA A 12 -1.71 -7.76 27.51
CA ALA A 12 -1.08 -6.74 26.66
C ALA A 12 -0.73 -7.31 25.27
N VAL A 13 -0.10 -8.49 25.21
CA VAL A 13 0.21 -9.16 23.94
C VAL A 13 -1.06 -9.51 23.16
N LEU A 14 -2.12 -9.96 23.83
CA LEU A 14 -3.41 -10.23 23.20
C LEU A 14 -4.02 -8.96 22.58
N LEU A 15 -4.04 -7.84 23.30
CA LEU A 15 -4.57 -6.57 22.81
C LEU A 15 -3.80 -6.07 21.58
N ILE A 16 -2.47 -6.19 21.60
CA ILE A 16 -1.61 -5.87 20.45
C ILE A 16 -1.96 -6.76 19.27
N ALA A 17 -2.11 -8.07 19.49
CA ALA A 17 -2.47 -9.03 18.44
C ALA A 17 -3.84 -8.72 17.83
N LEU A 18 -4.84 -8.41 18.67
CA LEU A 18 -6.19 -8.03 18.22
C LEU A 18 -6.17 -6.72 17.42
N TYR A 19 -5.45 -5.71 17.90
CA TYR A 19 -5.29 -4.44 17.20
C TYR A 19 -4.67 -4.65 15.80
N LEU A 20 -3.55 -5.36 15.73
CA LEU A 20 -2.83 -5.59 14.48
C LEU A 20 -3.64 -6.45 13.50
N THR A 21 -4.38 -7.44 14.01
CA THR A 21 -5.30 -8.26 13.21
C THR A 21 -6.45 -7.42 12.66
N GLY A 22 -7.07 -6.59 13.50
CA GLY A 22 -8.15 -5.68 13.08
C GLY A 22 -7.69 -4.67 12.03
N ARG A 23 -6.47 -4.15 12.19
CA ARG A 23 -5.82 -3.29 11.20
C ARG A 23 -5.56 -4.05 9.91
N TYR A 24 -4.96 -5.24 9.97
CA TYR A 24 -4.73 -6.10 8.80
C TYR A 24 -6.02 -6.31 8.01
N VAL A 25 -7.12 -6.66 8.68
CA VAL A 25 -8.44 -6.85 8.05
C VAL A 25 -8.97 -5.57 7.43
N ARG A 26 -8.88 -4.43 8.12
CA ARG A 26 -9.32 -3.15 7.57
C ARG A 26 -8.53 -2.75 6.33
N GLU A 27 -7.21 -2.95 6.35
CA GLU A 27 -6.33 -2.54 5.27
C GLU A 27 -6.43 -3.48 4.06
N THR A 28 -6.57 -4.79 4.28
CA THR A 28 -6.88 -5.76 3.20
C THR A 28 -8.27 -5.53 2.61
N ALA A 29 -9.28 -5.18 3.43
CA ALA A 29 -10.60 -4.79 2.94
C ALA A 29 -10.57 -3.53 2.07
N ARG A 30 -9.58 -2.66 2.27
CA ARG A 30 -9.28 -1.48 1.44
C ARG A 30 -8.37 -1.78 0.25
N GLY A 31 -8.08 -3.06 -0.02
CA GLY A 31 -7.27 -3.50 -1.14
C GLY A 31 -5.76 -3.29 -0.97
N ARG A 32 -5.26 -2.93 0.22
CA ARG A 32 -3.82 -2.76 0.46
C ARG A 32 -3.14 -4.10 0.69
N THR A 33 -1.94 -4.28 0.12
CA THR A 33 -1.19 -5.54 0.26
C THR A 33 -0.25 -5.50 1.48
N PRO A 34 -0.39 -6.45 2.42
CA PRO A 34 0.37 -6.47 3.67
C PRO A 34 1.76 -7.10 3.46
N ARG A 35 2.74 -6.35 2.94
CA ARG A 35 4.06 -6.88 2.57
C ARG A 35 5.01 -7.11 3.73
N LEU A 36 5.01 -6.22 4.73
CA LEU A 36 5.81 -6.38 5.95
C LEU A 36 4.94 -6.72 7.16
N ALA A 37 3.62 -6.82 6.99
CA ALA A 37 2.73 -7.21 8.07
C ALA A 37 2.95 -8.66 8.54
N TRP A 38 3.76 -9.48 7.84
CA TRP A 38 4.22 -10.78 8.35
C TRP A 38 5.23 -10.64 9.50
N LEU A 39 5.85 -9.47 9.67
CA LEU A 39 6.70 -9.18 10.84
C LEU A 39 5.89 -9.08 12.13
N ALA A 40 4.60 -8.72 12.06
CA ALA A 40 3.73 -8.66 13.24
C ALA A 40 3.56 -10.04 13.91
N PRO A 41 3.19 -11.13 13.18
CA PRO A 41 3.13 -12.45 13.79
C PRO A 41 4.48 -12.94 14.31
N ALA A 42 5.59 -12.61 13.65
CA ALA A 42 6.93 -12.90 14.15
C ALA A 42 7.23 -12.14 15.44
N GLY A 43 6.90 -10.85 15.50
CA GLY A 43 7.07 -10.01 16.70
C GLY A 43 6.24 -10.50 17.88
N ILE A 44 4.96 -10.85 17.66
CA ILE A 44 4.09 -11.46 18.69
C ILE A 44 4.70 -12.77 19.20
N LEU A 45 5.17 -13.66 18.31
CA LEU A 45 5.78 -14.92 18.70
C LEU A 45 7.06 -14.69 19.52
N THR A 46 7.88 -13.73 19.11
CA THR A 46 9.13 -13.39 19.80
C THR A 46 8.84 -12.82 21.20
N LEU A 47 7.81 -11.98 21.34
CA LEU A 47 7.33 -11.51 22.64
C LEU A 47 6.88 -12.69 23.51
N LEU A 48 6.05 -13.59 23.00
CA LEU A 48 5.58 -14.76 23.74
C LEU A 48 6.72 -15.69 24.19
N LEU A 49 7.77 -15.84 23.38
CA LEU A 49 8.92 -16.68 23.69
C LEU A 49 9.90 -16.04 24.69
N ALA A 50 9.95 -14.71 24.76
CA ALA A 50 10.88 -13.99 25.63
C ALA A 50 10.82 -14.42 27.12
N PRO A 51 9.64 -14.51 27.77
CA PRO A 51 9.54 -14.99 29.15
C PRO A 51 9.66 -16.52 29.28
N VAL A 52 9.51 -17.28 28.20
CA VAL A 52 9.65 -18.75 28.23
C VAL A 52 11.12 -19.17 28.21
N LEU A 53 11.92 -18.41 27.48
CA LEU A 53 13.35 -18.66 27.30
C LEU A 53 14.22 -17.83 28.25
N ASP A 54 13.62 -17.06 29.16
CA ASP A 54 14.29 -16.09 30.05
C ASP A 54 15.31 -15.22 29.30
N ALA A 55 14.92 -14.75 28.11
CA ALA A 55 15.79 -14.05 27.18
C ALA A 55 15.30 -12.61 26.93
N PRO A 56 15.71 -11.62 27.75
CA PRO A 56 15.33 -10.21 27.58
C PRO A 56 15.57 -9.64 26.17
N PRO A 57 16.63 -10.01 25.42
CA PRO A 57 16.81 -9.52 24.06
C PRO A 57 15.67 -9.89 23.10
N LEU A 58 15.01 -11.03 23.31
CA LEU A 58 13.86 -11.43 22.49
C LEU A 58 12.67 -10.48 22.69
N PHE A 59 12.49 -9.92 23.89
CA PHE A 59 11.46 -8.92 24.12
C PHE A 59 11.72 -7.67 23.27
N GLY A 60 12.94 -7.14 23.31
CA GLY A 60 13.33 -5.97 22.51
C GLY A 60 13.18 -6.23 21.01
N LEU A 61 13.62 -7.41 20.54
CA LEU A 61 13.46 -7.82 19.15
C LEU A 61 11.98 -7.91 18.75
N GLY A 62 11.13 -8.50 19.60
CA GLY A 62 9.69 -8.59 19.37
C GLY A 62 9.03 -7.21 19.22
N VAL A 63 9.38 -6.26 20.09
CA VAL A 63 8.91 -4.87 19.99
C VAL A 63 9.39 -4.22 18.69
N VAL A 64 10.66 -4.35 18.33
CA VAL A 64 11.21 -3.79 17.08
C VAL A 64 10.51 -4.37 15.85
N LEU A 65 10.24 -5.67 15.84
CA LEU A 65 9.49 -6.32 14.75
C LEU A 65 8.06 -5.81 14.63
N LEU A 66 7.39 -5.54 15.76
CA LEU A 66 6.04 -4.95 15.76
C LEU A 66 6.05 -3.50 15.28
N LEU A 67 7.01 -2.70 15.74
CA LEU A 67 7.20 -1.32 15.29
C LEU A 67 7.54 -1.29 13.80
N ALA A 68 8.37 -2.21 13.32
CA ALA A 68 8.67 -2.38 11.90
C ALA A 68 7.40 -2.75 11.11
N ALA A 69 6.60 -3.70 11.62
CA ALA A 69 5.34 -4.07 10.97
C ALA A 69 4.33 -2.91 10.90
N GLU A 70 4.42 -1.97 11.84
CA GLU A 70 3.48 -0.86 11.98
C GLU A 70 3.91 0.41 11.23
N TYR A 71 5.20 0.75 11.32
CA TYR A 71 5.75 2.05 10.93
C TYR A 71 6.77 2.00 9.78
N LEU A 72 7.24 0.84 9.32
CA LEU A 72 8.15 0.84 8.15
C LEU A 72 7.43 1.35 6.89
N PRO A 73 8.10 2.16 6.04
CA PRO A 73 7.63 2.49 4.71
C PRO A 73 7.54 1.19 3.89
N GLY A 74 6.35 0.61 3.77
CA GLY A 74 6.16 -0.70 3.14
C GLY A 74 5.31 -1.70 3.94
N ALA A 75 4.93 -1.38 5.18
CA ALA A 75 4.02 -2.18 6.01
C ALA A 75 2.75 -2.62 5.28
N TYR A 76 2.09 -1.64 4.66
CA TYR A 76 0.95 -1.81 3.77
C TYR A 76 1.21 -1.00 2.51
N LEU A 77 1.69 -1.68 1.46
CA LEU A 77 1.88 -1.01 0.18
C LEU A 77 0.52 -0.79 -0.48
N GLY A 78 0.18 0.49 -0.63
CA GLY A 78 -0.81 0.96 -1.59
C GLY A 78 -0.36 0.58 -3.00
N TRP A 79 -1.35 0.26 -3.82
CA TRP A 79 -1.21 -0.43 -5.10
C TRP A 79 -0.07 0.01 -6.01
N GLY A 80 0.64 -1.02 -6.50
CA GLY A 80 0.98 -1.12 -7.92
C GLY A 80 2.41 -1.55 -8.25
N LEU A 81 3.20 -2.08 -7.32
CA LEU A 81 4.41 -2.81 -7.69
C LEU A 81 4.04 -4.17 -8.33
N PRO A 82 4.39 -4.46 -9.60
CA PRO A 82 4.21 -5.77 -10.17
C PRO A 82 5.31 -6.74 -9.69
N ARG A 83 4.93 -8.02 -9.62
CA ARG A 83 5.76 -9.25 -9.59
C ARG A 83 6.41 -9.71 -8.28
N ARG A 84 5.58 -10.35 -7.46
CA ARG A 84 5.47 -11.82 -7.26
C ARG A 84 4.29 -11.95 -6.31
N ALA A 85 3.37 -12.88 -6.57
CA ALA A 85 2.24 -13.10 -5.67
C ALA A 85 2.80 -13.27 -4.25
N PRO A 86 2.49 -12.38 -3.28
CA PRO A 86 2.91 -12.60 -1.91
C PRO A 86 2.31 -13.95 -1.50
N GLN A 87 3.16 -14.80 -0.92
CA GLN A 87 2.74 -16.06 -0.33
C GLN A 87 1.54 -15.81 0.60
N PRO A 88 0.63 -16.79 0.78
CA PRO A 88 -0.56 -16.62 1.59
C PRO A 88 -0.18 -16.24 3.03
N VAL A 89 -0.18 -14.94 3.31
CA VAL A 89 0.12 -14.33 4.63
C VAL A 89 -0.87 -14.82 5.69
N GLY A 90 -2.04 -15.33 5.25
CA GLY A 90 -3.02 -15.99 6.10
C GLY A 90 -2.47 -17.20 6.88
N GLY A 91 -1.46 -17.91 6.36
CA GLY A 91 -0.86 -19.05 7.07
C GLY A 91 -0.10 -18.63 8.33
N ALA A 92 0.69 -17.56 8.25
CA ALA A 92 1.46 -17.06 9.39
C ALA A 92 0.55 -16.53 10.50
N TRP A 93 -0.51 -15.79 10.14
CA TRP A 93 -1.50 -15.32 11.11
C TRP A 93 -2.29 -16.46 11.75
N ALA A 94 -2.62 -17.51 11.00
CA ALA A 94 -3.27 -18.70 11.54
C ALA A 94 -2.38 -19.43 12.55
N ILE A 95 -1.08 -19.58 12.25
CA ILE A 95 -0.09 -20.21 13.14
C ILE A 95 0.12 -19.39 14.41
N THR A 96 0.29 -18.07 14.30
CA THR A 96 0.45 -17.19 15.47
C THR A 96 -0.81 -17.16 16.33
N SER A 97 -1.99 -17.15 15.69
CA SER A 97 -3.25 -17.28 16.41
C SER A 97 -3.32 -18.62 17.15
N ALA A 98 -2.95 -19.73 16.50
CA ALA A 98 -2.89 -21.09 17.07
C ALA A 98 -1.94 -21.19 18.28
N LEU A 99 -0.77 -20.57 18.18
CA LEU A 99 0.22 -20.51 19.27
C LEU A 99 -0.27 -19.66 20.45
N LEU A 100 -0.95 -18.55 20.19
CA LEU A 100 -1.63 -17.78 21.24
C LEU A 100 -2.69 -18.63 21.95
N ILE A 101 -3.48 -19.44 21.24
CA ILE A 101 -4.46 -20.39 21.84
C ILE A 101 -3.76 -21.36 22.77
N LEU A 102 -2.70 -21.99 22.26
CA LEU A 102 -2.01 -23.05 22.97
C LEU A 102 -1.38 -22.49 24.25
N MET A 103 -0.74 -21.32 24.17
CA MET A 103 -0.15 -20.63 25.31
C MET A 103 -1.20 -20.20 26.34
N MET A 104 -2.33 -19.64 25.90
CA MET A 104 -3.42 -19.29 26.82
C MET A 104 -4.07 -20.53 27.46
N GLY A 105 -4.26 -21.61 26.70
CA GLY A 105 -4.82 -22.87 27.19
C GLY A 105 -3.90 -23.59 28.17
N LEU A 106 -2.59 -23.57 27.94
CA LEU A 106 -1.59 -24.13 28.85
C LEU A 106 -1.44 -23.30 30.13
N SER A 107 -1.62 -21.96 30.04
CA SER A 107 -1.63 -21.07 31.21
C SER A 107 -2.91 -21.19 32.04
N ALA A 108 -4.01 -21.67 31.45
CA ALA A 108 -5.28 -21.87 32.11
C ALA A 108 -5.34 -23.23 32.83
N GLN A 109 -4.46 -23.46 33.81
CA GLN A 109 -4.61 -24.58 34.72
C GLN A 109 -5.15 -24.12 36.09
N ARG A 110 -6.22 -24.82 36.49
CA ARG A 110 -7.11 -24.66 37.66
C ARG A 110 -8.09 -23.47 37.62
N GLU A 111 -9.32 -23.77 37.17
CA GLU A 111 -10.58 -23.04 37.41
C GLU A 111 -11.04 -21.90 36.47
N GLN A 112 -10.64 -21.86 35.19
CA GLN A 112 -11.15 -20.81 34.27
C GLN A 112 -11.61 -21.32 32.89
N TRP A 113 -12.42 -22.39 32.86
CA TRP A 113 -13.02 -22.94 31.64
C TRP A 113 -13.85 -21.92 30.84
N LEU A 114 -14.45 -20.93 31.51
CA LEU A 114 -15.17 -19.82 30.87
C LEU A 114 -14.25 -18.89 30.07
N PHE A 115 -13.01 -18.68 30.54
CA PHE A 115 -12.00 -17.94 29.77
C PHE A 115 -11.52 -18.74 28.56
N ALA A 116 -11.35 -20.05 28.71
CA ALA A 116 -10.99 -20.93 27.59
C ALA A 116 -12.09 -20.98 26.51
N ALA A 117 -13.37 -21.03 26.92
CA ALA A 117 -14.51 -20.99 26.00
C ALA A 117 -14.66 -19.63 25.30
N GLY A 118 -14.48 -18.52 26.03
CA GLY A 118 -14.48 -17.18 25.47
C GLY A 118 -13.34 -16.95 24.46
N ALA A 119 -12.14 -17.42 24.80
CA ALA A 119 -11.00 -17.41 23.88
C ALA A 119 -11.29 -18.23 22.62
N ALA A 120 -11.82 -19.45 22.75
CA ALA A 120 -12.17 -20.33 21.63
C ALA A 120 -13.23 -19.72 20.68
N LEU A 121 -14.20 -18.96 21.20
CA LEU A 121 -15.21 -18.26 20.39
C LEU A 121 -14.63 -17.07 19.62
N VAL A 122 -13.81 -16.25 20.28
CA VAL A 122 -13.07 -15.16 19.61
C VAL A 122 -12.16 -15.73 18.52
N LEU A 123 -11.57 -16.90 18.79
CA LEU A 123 -10.75 -17.66 17.85
C LEU A 123 -11.51 -18.16 16.63
N ALA A 124 -12.67 -18.78 16.83
CA ALA A 124 -13.51 -19.22 15.73
C ALA A 124 -13.92 -18.04 14.84
N ALA A 125 -14.24 -16.89 15.45
CA ALA A 125 -14.57 -15.67 14.71
C ALA A 125 -13.38 -15.12 13.92
N VAL A 126 -12.18 -15.12 14.48
CA VAL A 126 -10.95 -14.69 13.80
C VAL A 126 -10.56 -15.65 12.67
N LEU A 127 -10.67 -16.97 12.88
CA LEU A 127 -10.37 -17.99 11.87
C LEU A 127 -11.35 -17.97 10.69
N VAL A 128 -12.65 -17.89 10.96
CA VAL A 128 -13.68 -17.76 9.91
C VAL A 128 -13.46 -16.47 9.12
N ARG A 129 -13.14 -15.37 9.81
CA ARG A 129 -12.93 -14.07 9.17
C ARG A 129 -11.64 -14.02 8.35
N THR A 130 -10.54 -14.60 8.85
CA THR A 130 -9.28 -14.69 8.10
C THR A 130 -9.41 -15.62 6.89
N LEU A 131 -10.13 -16.75 7.02
CA LEU A 131 -10.43 -17.65 5.92
C LEU A 131 -11.31 -16.97 4.86
N ALA A 132 -12.33 -16.22 5.27
CA ALA A 132 -13.18 -15.44 4.35
C ALA A 132 -12.38 -14.36 3.59
N VAL A 133 -11.45 -13.68 4.28
CA VAL A 133 -10.54 -12.72 3.63
C VAL A 133 -9.60 -13.41 2.64
N ALA A 134 -8.99 -14.54 3.02
CA ALA A 134 -8.11 -15.30 2.12
C ALA A 134 -8.84 -15.83 0.86
N LEU A 135 -10.09 -16.27 1.01
CA LEU A 135 -10.94 -16.69 -0.10
C LEU A 135 -11.34 -15.51 -1.00
N ARG A 136 -11.62 -14.34 -0.41
CA ARG A 136 -11.91 -13.10 -1.16
C ARG A 136 -10.67 -12.61 -1.92
N GLU A 137 -9.50 -12.64 -1.30
CA GLU A 137 -8.22 -12.31 -1.94
C GLU A 137 -7.90 -13.23 -3.11
N ARG A 138 -8.27 -14.52 -3.06
CA ARG A 138 -8.14 -15.45 -4.20
C ARG A 138 -9.02 -15.10 -5.39
N ASN A 139 -10.20 -14.52 -5.15
CA ASN A 139 -11.13 -14.13 -6.20
C ASN A 139 -10.76 -12.75 -6.78
N VAL A 140 -10.33 -11.84 -5.92
CA VAL A 140 -9.75 -10.55 -6.31
C VAL A 140 -8.46 -10.79 -7.10
N ALA A 141 -7.47 -11.55 -6.60
CA ALA A 141 -6.24 -11.87 -7.34
C ALA A 141 -6.46 -12.62 -8.67
N ARG A 142 -7.64 -13.22 -8.90
CA ARG A 142 -8.06 -13.72 -10.22
C ARG A 142 -8.55 -12.59 -11.11
N ALA A 143 -9.50 -11.78 -10.65
CA ALA A 143 -9.97 -10.59 -11.37
C ALA A 143 -8.84 -9.59 -11.70
N TRP A 144 -7.83 -9.48 -10.84
CA TRP A 144 -6.64 -8.64 -11.02
C TRP A 144 -5.63 -9.19 -12.03
N ARG A 145 -5.56 -10.52 -12.18
CA ARG A 145 -4.78 -11.15 -13.27
C ARG A 145 -5.41 -10.88 -14.62
N ASP A 146 -6.72 -10.72 -14.67
CA ASP A 146 -7.45 -10.40 -15.89
C ASP A 146 -7.40 -8.90 -16.23
N ALA A 147 -7.15 -8.01 -15.25
CA ALA A 147 -7.18 -6.55 -15.43
C ALA A 147 -5.86 -5.89 -15.89
N GLY A 148 -4.72 -6.58 -15.85
CA GLY A 148 -3.52 -6.31 -16.65
C GLY A 148 -2.87 -4.91 -16.68
N ARG A 149 -3.32 -3.89 -15.93
CA ARG A 149 -2.84 -2.51 -16.07
C ARG A 149 -2.52 -1.88 -14.70
N PRO A 150 -1.30 -1.38 -14.47
CA PRO A 150 -1.02 -0.55 -13.30
C PRO A 150 -1.81 0.76 -13.44
N VAL A 151 -2.42 1.24 -12.36
CA VAL A 151 -3.11 2.53 -12.29
C VAL A 151 -2.64 3.25 -11.03
N GLY A 152 -2.41 4.57 -11.10
CA GLY A 152 -2.07 5.41 -9.94
C GLY A 152 -0.58 5.46 -9.58
N LEU A 153 -0.28 5.71 -8.30
CA LEU A 153 1.06 6.08 -7.79
C LEU A 153 2.20 5.12 -8.16
N ALA A 154 1.90 3.85 -8.46
CA ALA A 154 2.92 2.93 -8.91
C ALA A 154 3.44 3.17 -10.32
N LEU A 155 2.66 3.81 -11.20
CA LEU A 155 3.17 4.23 -12.51
C LEU A 155 4.36 5.17 -12.36
N ARG A 156 4.36 5.99 -11.32
CA ARG A 156 5.48 6.91 -11.01
C ARG A 156 6.82 6.19 -10.89
N PHE A 157 6.82 4.99 -10.33
CA PHE A 157 8.02 4.17 -10.10
C PHE A 157 8.20 3.06 -11.15
N SER A 158 7.35 3.04 -12.18
CA SER A 158 7.46 2.08 -13.28
C SER A 158 8.57 2.47 -14.27
N SER A 159 9.09 1.48 -14.99
CA SER A 159 9.95 1.72 -16.15
C SER A 159 9.11 2.37 -17.26
N ALA A 160 9.14 3.69 -17.35
CA ALA A 160 8.45 4.45 -18.38
C ALA A 160 9.43 4.87 -19.48
N VAL A 161 8.96 4.86 -20.72
CA VAL A 161 9.75 5.24 -21.91
C VAL A 161 9.43 6.70 -22.26
N GLU A 162 10.46 7.50 -22.51
CA GLU A 162 10.28 8.81 -23.14
C GLU A 162 10.17 8.60 -24.65
N PRO A 163 9.06 8.99 -25.29
CA PRO A 163 8.91 8.79 -26.73
C PRO A 163 9.86 9.72 -27.49
N LEU A 164 10.33 9.27 -28.65
CA LEU A 164 11.21 10.07 -29.52
C LEU A 164 10.49 11.33 -30.07
N THR A 165 9.20 11.19 -30.37
CA THR A 165 8.31 12.28 -30.78
C THR A 165 7.31 12.54 -29.66
N PRO A 166 7.10 13.80 -29.24
CA PRO A 166 6.17 14.10 -28.16
C PRO A 166 4.74 13.77 -28.58
N ASP A 167 4.02 13.01 -27.74
CA ASP A 167 2.56 12.80 -27.93
C ASP A 167 1.72 13.86 -27.23
N LEU A 168 2.33 14.61 -26.33
CA LEU A 168 1.67 15.59 -25.48
C LEU A 168 2.36 16.95 -25.62
N GLU A 169 1.56 18.00 -25.68
CA GLU A 169 1.99 19.39 -25.55
C GLU A 169 1.46 19.97 -24.24
N LEU A 170 2.23 20.88 -23.65
CA LEU A 170 1.87 21.57 -22.42
C LEU A 170 1.71 23.07 -22.70
N GLU A 171 0.55 23.62 -22.39
CA GLU A 171 0.29 25.06 -22.38
C GLU A 171 0.15 25.52 -20.92
N LEU A 172 0.99 26.46 -20.51
CA LEU A 172 0.91 27.08 -19.19
C LEU A 172 -0.01 28.30 -19.25
N THR A 173 -0.94 28.35 -18.32
CA THR A 173 -1.79 29.51 -18.02
C THR A 173 -1.49 29.94 -16.58
N GLY A 174 -1.67 31.21 -16.23
CA GLY A 174 -1.19 31.77 -14.95
C GLY A 174 -1.62 30.99 -13.70
N ASP A 175 -2.80 30.36 -13.73
CA ASP A 175 -3.39 29.58 -12.65
C ASP A 175 -3.55 28.08 -12.95
N ALA A 176 -3.21 27.61 -14.15
CA ALA A 176 -3.43 26.23 -14.56
C ALA A 176 -2.44 25.75 -15.62
N ALA A 177 -2.31 24.43 -15.78
CA ALA A 177 -1.63 23.84 -16.91
C ALA A 177 -2.60 23.03 -17.76
N ARG A 178 -2.54 23.21 -19.07
CA ARG A 178 -3.35 22.47 -20.05
C ARG A 178 -2.44 21.54 -20.82
N VAL A 179 -2.89 20.29 -20.96
CA VAL A 179 -2.19 19.26 -21.70
C VAL A 179 -3.01 18.91 -22.91
N ARG A 180 -2.40 18.95 -24.09
CA ARG A 180 -3.03 18.61 -25.35
C ARG A 180 -2.42 17.35 -25.93
N ASN A 181 -3.23 16.45 -26.45
CA ASN A 181 -2.75 15.30 -27.20
C ASN A 181 -2.43 15.70 -28.65
N VAL A 182 -1.16 15.70 -29.02
CA VAL A 182 -0.68 15.96 -30.39
C VAL A 182 -0.14 14.72 -31.09
N GLY A 183 -0.16 13.57 -30.40
CA GLY A 183 0.26 12.29 -30.95
C GLY A 183 -0.75 11.72 -31.96
N ALA A 184 -0.37 10.60 -32.58
CA ALA A 184 -1.21 9.92 -33.57
C ALA A 184 -2.33 9.05 -32.95
N PHE A 185 -2.32 8.85 -31.63
CA PHE A 185 -3.22 7.92 -30.94
C PHE A 185 -3.90 8.59 -29.75
N PRO A 186 -5.13 8.18 -29.40
CA PRO A 186 -5.72 8.53 -28.11
C PRO A 186 -4.80 8.07 -26.97
N VAL A 187 -4.67 8.90 -25.94
CA VAL A 187 -3.82 8.62 -24.79
C VAL A 187 -4.66 8.51 -23.53
N THR A 188 -4.36 7.55 -22.67
CA THR A 188 -4.97 7.47 -21.33
C THR A 188 -3.99 8.05 -20.33
N LEU A 189 -4.36 9.17 -19.69
CA LEU A 189 -3.56 9.78 -18.64
C LEU A 189 -3.75 9.01 -17.32
N HIS A 190 -2.66 8.59 -16.71
CA HIS A 190 -2.70 7.82 -15.45
C HIS A 190 -2.47 8.70 -14.22
N GLY A 191 -1.73 9.78 -14.39
CA GLY A 191 -1.46 10.77 -13.35
C GLY A 191 -0.26 11.62 -13.67
N TRP A 192 -0.02 12.61 -12.82
CA TRP A 192 1.02 13.62 -13.05
C TRP A 192 1.69 14.07 -11.74
N THR A 193 2.84 14.71 -11.86
CA THR A 193 3.61 15.21 -10.71
C THR A 193 4.29 16.52 -11.09
N PRO A 194 4.02 17.63 -10.40
CA PRO A 194 4.78 18.86 -10.53
C PRO A 194 6.22 18.64 -10.04
N THR A 195 7.23 19.21 -10.69
CA THR A 195 8.64 18.97 -10.32
C THR A 195 8.99 19.57 -8.96
N ALA A 196 8.34 20.68 -8.58
CA ALA A 196 8.57 21.36 -7.30
C ALA A 196 7.98 20.63 -6.08
N PHE A 197 7.01 19.72 -6.27
CA PHE A 197 6.36 19.01 -5.18
C PHE A 197 6.46 17.50 -5.35
N ASN A 198 6.79 16.79 -4.28
CA ASN A 198 6.84 15.33 -4.27
C ASN A 198 5.41 14.72 -4.19
N ALA A 199 4.47 15.19 -5.01
CA ALA A 199 3.07 14.81 -4.99
C ALA A 199 2.66 14.16 -6.31
N TYR A 200 2.16 12.92 -6.25
CA TYR A 200 1.53 12.28 -7.40
C TYR A 200 0.05 12.63 -7.36
N LEU A 201 -0.38 13.47 -8.29
CA LEU A 201 -1.77 13.89 -8.41
C LEU A 201 -2.47 12.95 -9.40
N PRO A 202 -3.62 12.37 -9.02
CA PRO A 202 -4.41 11.60 -9.96
C PRO A 202 -4.85 12.56 -11.08
N ALA A 203 -4.49 12.22 -12.31
CA ALA A 203 -5.25 12.74 -13.43
C ALA A 203 -6.64 12.13 -13.30
N LEU A 204 -7.70 12.93 -13.43
CA LEU A 204 -9.02 12.35 -13.66
C LEU A 204 -8.87 11.38 -14.84
N PRO A 205 -9.32 10.12 -14.72
CA PRO A 205 -9.11 9.12 -15.75
C PRO A 205 -9.91 9.53 -16.98
N GLU A 206 -9.21 10.15 -17.92
CA GLU A 206 -9.77 10.63 -19.17
C GLU A 206 -8.87 10.10 -20.27
N THR A 207 -9.44 9.23 -21.09
CA THR A 207 -8.86 8.98 -22.40
C THR A 207 -8.94 10.29 -23.13
N LEU A 208 -7.79 10.90 -23.41
CA LEU A 208 -7.65 12.15 -24.14
C LEU A 208 -7.56 11.82 -25.63
N PRO A 209 -8.61 12.09 -26.43
CA PRO A 209 -8.58 11.87 -27.87
C PRO A 209 -7.49 12.72 -28.55
N VAL A 210 -7.14 12.38 -29.78
CA VAL A 210 -6.17 13.16 -30.57
C VAL A 210 -6.71 14.57 -30.81
N GLY A 211 -5.90 15.58 -30.53
CA GLY A 211 -6.22 16.99 -30.70
C GLY A 211 -6.91 17.64 -29.49
N GLU A 212 -7.45 16.84 -28.56
CA GLU A 212 -8.16 17.31 -27.37
C GLU A 212 -7.23 17.76 -26.25
N GLN A 213 -7.76 18.56 -25.33
CA GLN A 213 -7.02 19.14 -24.21
C GLN A 213 -7.68 18.85 -22.85
N ALA A 214 -6.85 18.63 -21.84
CA ALA A 214 -7.26 18.47 -20.45
C ALA A 214 -6.57 19.49 -19.55
N THR A 215 -7.29 20.02 -18.57
CA THR A 215 -6.72 20.95 -17.58
C THR A 215 -6.25 20.18 -16.35
N LEU A 216 -4.97 20.35 -15.99
CA LEU A 216 -4.37 19.76 -14.80
C LEU A 216 -4.72 20.59 -13.57
N THR A 217 -5.51 20.00 -12.68
CA THR A 217 -5.89 20.62 -11.40
C THR A 217 -5.68 19.63 -10.25
N PRO A 218 -5.29 20.10 -9.05
CA PRO A 218 -4.91 21.48 -8.72
C PRO A 218 -3.51 21.86 -9.25
N TRP A 219 -3.32 23.10 -9.71
CA TRP A 219 -2.02 23.59 -10.17
C TRP A 219 -1.28 24.36 -9.07
N PRO A 220 -0.09 23.91 -8.62
CA PRO A 220 0.63 24.60 -7.56
C PRO A 220 1.38 25.83 -8.09
N ALA A 221 1.30 26.94 -7.35
CA ALA A 221 2.08 28.15 -7.65
C ALA A 221 3.60 27.89 -7.59
N GLY A 222 4.36 28.58 -8.43
CA GLY A 222 5.83 28.47 -8.45
C GLY A 222 6.37 27.15 -9.00
N ASN A 223 5.55 26.38 -9.73
CA ASN A 223 6.01 25.14 -10.34
C ASN A 223 7.03 25.41 -11.46
N SER A 224 8.09 24.60 -11.53
CA SER A 224 9.19 24.67 -12.49
C SER A 224 9.28 23.44 -13.41
N GLY A 225 8.30 22.55 -13.33
CA GLY A 225 8.26 21.39 -14.21
C GLY A 225 7.08 20.47 -13.96
N LEU A 226 6.91 19.51 -14.84
CA LEU A 226 5.80 18.58 -14.88
C LEU A 226 6.26 17.23 -15.44
N ARG A 227 5.75 16.17 -14.83
CA ARG A 227 5.86 14.80 -15.33
C ARG A 227 4.47 14.20 -15.46
N ILE A 228 4.15 13.61 -16.60
CA ILE A 228 2.85 12.97 -16.87
C ILE A 228 3.10 11.54 -17.32
N TRP A 229 2.42 10.59 -16.69
CA TRP A 229 2.45 9.20 -17.09
C TRP A 229 1.19 8.85 -17.88
N TYR A 230 1.36 8.22 -19.04
CA TYR A 230 0.27 7.88 -19.92
C TYR A 230 0.53 6.58 -20.69
N THR A 231 -0.51 6.04 -21.33
CA THR A 231 -0.41 4.92 -22.28
C THR A 231 -1.11 5.30 -23.57
N ARG A 232 -0.58 4.85 -24.71
CA ARG A 232 -1.25 4.98 -26.00
C ARG A 232 -2.31 3.91 -26.17
N ALA A 233 -3.40 4.22 -26.88
CA ALA A 233 -4.43 3.24 -27.20
C ALA A 233 -3.82 2.04 -27.95
N GLY A 234 -4.08 0.83 -27.47
CA GLY A 234 -3.59 -0.41 -28.08
C GLY A 234 -2.16 -0.81 -27.67
N GLU A 235 -1.45 0.01 -26.90
CA GLU A 235 -0.09 -0.32 -26.45
C GLU A 235 -0.03 -0.62 -24.94
N PRO A 236 0.70 -1.66 -24.52
CA PRO A 236 0.92 -1.95 -23.11
C PRO A 236 2.03 -1.08 -22.48
N THR A 237 2.77 -0.33 -23.30
CA THR A 237 3.91 0.48 -22.87
C THR A 237 3.45 1.72 -22.12
N THR A 238 4.06 1.96 -20.96
CA THR A 238 3.90 3.21 -20.21
C THR A 238 4.89 4.24 -20.72
N TYR A 239 4.38 5.42 -21.06
CA TYR A 239 5.15 6.55 -21.52
C TYR A 239 5.22 7.64 -20.44
N LEU A 240 6.30 8.42 -20.50
CA LEU A 240 6.52 9.55 -19.61
C LEU A 240 6.76 10.82 -20.41
N TYR A 241 5.86 11.77 -20.28
CA TYR A 241 6.07 13.13 -20.75
C TYR A 241 6.74 13.94 -19.65
N ARG A 242 7.80 14.69 -20.00
CA ARG A 242 8.53 15.57 -19.09
C ARG A 242 8.63 16.95 -19.71
N ALA A 243 8.24 17.95 -18.94
CA ALA A 243 8.48 19.35 -19.26
C ALA A 243 9.13 20.00 -18.05
N ASN A 244 10.31 20.59 -18.20
CA ASN A 244 10.89 21.45 -17.18
C ASN A 244 11.02 22.85 -17.78
N TRP A 245 10.76 23.86 -16.98
CA TRP A 245 10.94 25.26 -17.35
C TRP A 245 11.54 26.02 -16.18
N THR A 246 12.34 27.03 -16.48
CA THR A 246 12.74 27.99 -15.45
C THR A 246 11.55 28.90 -15.20
N PRO A 247 11.03 29.00 -13.97
CA PRO A 247 10.03 30.01 -13.67
C PRO A 247 10.67 31.35 -14.01
N PRO A 248 10.15 32.07 -15.00
CA PRO A 248 10.59 33.43 -15.27
C PRO A 248 10.33 34.24 -13.99
N GLU A 249 11.31 35.02 -13.54
CA GLU A 249 11.04 36.04 -12.53
C GLU A 249 10.01 37.02 -13.13
N GLY A 250 8.73 36.84 -12.76
CA GLY A 250 7.65 37.76 -13.14
C GLY A 250 7.09 37.66 -14.57
N LEU A 251 6.96 36.48 -15.21
CA LEU A 251 6.12 36.44 -16.43
C LEU A 251 4.65 36.75 -16.07
N PRO A 252 3.96 37.57 -16.89
CA PRO A 252 2.51 37.74 -16.81
C PRO A 252 1.79 36.41 -17.08
N ALA A 253 0.56 36.30 -16.57
CA ALA A 253 -0.30 35.11 -16.55
C ALA A 253 -0.54 34.41 -17.91
N ASP A 254 -0.08 35.00 -19.02
CA ASP A 254 -0.43 34.61 -20.39
C ASP A 254 0.77 34.04 -21.18
N ALA A 255 1.86 33.70 -20.49
CA ALA A 255 3.08 33.23 -21.14
C ALA A 255 2.97 31.77 -21.65
N ARG A 256 3.00 31.60 -22.97
CA ARG A 256 3.13 30.30 -23.63
C ARG A 256 4.57 29.78 -23.52
N VAL A 257 4.74 28.60 -22.94
CA VAL A 257 5.98 27.82 -23.00
C VAL A 257 5.76 26.70 -24.02
N LEU A 258 6.47 26.79 -25.15
CA LEU A 258 6.52 25.73 -26.15
C LEU A 258 7.76 24.87 -25.87
N ASN A 259 7.59 23.55 -25.77
CA ASN A 259 8.65 22.56 -25.76
C ASN A 259 8.30 21.46 -26.75
#